data_AF-A0AAU6SDP7-F1
#
_entry.id   AF-A0AAU6SDP7-F1
#
_cell.length_a   1.000
_cell.length_b   1.000
_cell.length_c   1.000
_cell.angle_alpha   90.00
_cell.angle_beta   90.00
_cell.angle_gamma   90.00
#
_symmetry.space_group_name_H-M   'P 1'
#
loop_
_entity.id
_entity.type
_entity.pdbx_description
1 polymer ?
#
loop_
_entity_poly.entity_id
_entity_poly.type
_entity_poly.pdbx_seq_one_letter_code
_entity_poly.pdbx_strand_id
1 'polypeptide(L)'
;MKRATVIGTVVGAVVVAGVAAAIAFAADGGVAGLAGVGGPSPTSSVMAEPSASPSPDRTSPESTVEPQAAETDQPAPGAYVDYSEDALAAAGGTRVLFFHAPWCPQCRALESDILAAGVPAGVTVLKVDYDSRQDLRQQYGVRIQTTVVALDEEGNGTAAFVAYDEPTLAAALSGLGLGG
;
A
#
# COMPACT_ATOMS: atom_id res chain seq x y z
N MET A 1 8.27 -47.59 27.79
CA MET A 1 9.48 -46.83 28.18
C MET A 1 9.33 -45.40 27.65
N LYS A 2 8.81 -44.48 28.47
CA LYS A 2 8.58 -43.07 28.09
C LYS A 2 9.86 -42.28 28.39
N ARG A 3 10.54 -41.76 27.36
CA ARG A 3 11.65 -40.80 27.53
C ARG A 3 11.03 -39.40 27.51
N ALA A 4 10.96 -38.77 28.68
CA ALA A 4 10.54 -37.38 28.82
C ALA A 4 11.77 -36.49 28.59
N THR A 5 11.73 -35.69 27.53
CA THR A 5 12.75 -34.69 27.22
C THR A 5 12.34 -33.36 27.87
N VAL A 6 13.09 -32.94 28.88
CA VAL A 6 12.97 -31.63 29.53
C VAL A 6 13.68 -30.60 28.65
N ILE A 7 12.93 -29.70 28.02
CA ILE A 7 13.48 -28.59 27.23
C ILE A 7 13.48 -27.36 28.14
N GLY A 8 14.65 -27.04 28.69
CA GLY A 8 14.87 -25.83 29.48
C GLY A 8 14.86 -24.59 28.59
N THR A 9 13.93 -23.68 28.85
CA THR A 9 13.82 -22.39 28.17
C THR A 9 14.82 -21.43 28.80
N VAL A 10 15.91 -21.12 28.08
CA VAL A 10 16.83 -20.04 28.46
C VAL A 10 16.27 -18.75 27.88
N VAL A 11 15.67 -17.93 28.75
CA VAL A 11 15.21 -16.57 28.41
C VAL A 11 16.43 -15.67 28.31
N GLY A 12 16.87 -15.39 27.08
CA GLY A 12 17.90 -14.40 26.79
C GLY A 12 17.29 -13.02 26.71
N ALA A 13 17.45 -12.21 27.76
CA ALA A 13 17.12 -10.79 27.73
C ALA A 13 18.19 -10.03 26.95
N VAL A 14 17.87 -9.58 25.73
CA VAL A 14 18.72 -8.67 24.94
C VAL A 14 18.28 -7.25 25.26
N VAL A 15 19.09 -6.54 26.03
CA VAL A 15 18.94 -5.11 26.30
C VAL A 15 19.56 -4.34 25.13
N VAL A 16 18.73 -3.72 24.29
CA VAL A 16 19.19 -2.83 23.22
C VAL A 16 19.36 -1.42 23.80
N ALA A 17 20.60 -0.98 23.95
CA ALA A 17 20.93 0.39 24.34
C ALA A 17 20.71 1.33 23.13
N GLY A 18 19.80 2.30 23.28
CA GLY A 18 19.50 3.32 22.28
C GLY A 18 20.62 4.35 22.15
N VAL A 19 20.99 4.69 20.92
CA VAL A 19 21.87 5.82 20.59
C VAL A 19 20.99 7.01 20.22
N ALA A 20 20.94 8.01 21.11
CA ALA A 20 20.30 9.30 20.82
C ALA A 20 21.28 10.18 20.02
N ALA A 21 20.94 10.46 18.76
CA ALA A 21 21.64 11.45 17.94
C ALA A 21 20.96 12.82 18.11
N ALA A 22 21.62 13.74 18.82
CA ALA A 22 21.23 15.15 18.87
C ALA A 22 21.85 15.88 17.67
N ILE A 23 21.01 16.39 16.77
CA ILE A 23 21.45 17.27 15.67
C ILE A 23 21.02 18.68 16.04
N ALA A 24 21.99 19.53 16.36
CA ALA A 24 21.80 20.94 16.64
C ALA A 24 21.53 21.70 15.34
N PHE A 25 20.36 22.34 15.23
CA PHE A 25 20.05 23.32 14.19
C PHE A 25 20.44 24.71 14.70
N ALA A 26 21.55 25.25 14.20
CA ALA A 26 21.93 26.65 14.40
C ALA A 26 21.27 27.50 13.30
N ALA A 27 20.47 28.47 13.72
CA ALA A 27 19.92 29.52 12.89
C ALA A 27 20.90 30.70 12.86
N ASP A 28 21.25 31.18 11.67
CA ASP A 28 21.80 32.52 11.48
C ASP A 28 21.18 33.13 10.22
N GLY A 29 20.45 34.23 10.44
CA GLY A 29 19.88 35.06 9.39
C GLY A 29 20.90 36.07 8.84
N GLY A 30 20.58 36.70 7.71
CA GLY A 30 21.41 37.79 7.19
C GLY A 30 21.09 38.30 5.78
N VAL A 31 20.03 39.12 5.71
CA VAL A 31 19.81 40.36 4.92
C VAL A 31 20.47 40.63 3.53
N ALA A 32 19.57 41.07 2.62
CA ALA A 32 19.60 42.26 1.75
C ALA A 32 20.49 42.38 0.50
N GLY A 33 19.82 42.75 -0.61
CA GLY A 33 20.36 43.51 -1.76
C GLY A 33 19.61 43.18 -3.06
N LEU A 34 18.64 43.97 -3.53
CA LEU A 34 18.64 45.28 -4.21
C LEU A 34 18.70 45.22 -5.77
N ALA A 35 17.64 45.77 -6.35
CA ALA A 35 17.51 46.46 -7.64
C ALA A 35 17.72 45.73 -8.98
N GLY A 36 16.67 45.76 -9.81
CA GLY A 36 16.75 45.55 -11.26
C GLY A 36 15.40 45.83 -11.93
N VAL A 37 15.35 46.90 -12.73
CA VAL A 37 14.14 47.54 -13.28
C VAL A 37 13.86 47.11 -14.72
N GLY A 38 12.60 47.27 -15.16
CA GLY A 38 12.18 47.26 -16.57
C GLY A 38 11.14 46.17 -16.85
N GLY A 39 9.94 46.41 -17.37
CA GLY A 39 9.27 47.55 -17.97
C GLY A 39 7.93 47.01 -18.58
N PRO A 40 6.94 47.83 -18.92
CA PRO A 40 5.55 47.41 -19.07
C PRO A 40 5.13 47.14 -20.54
N SER A 41 4.09 46.35 -20.76
CA SER A 41 3.04 46.64 -21.76
C SER A 41 1.77 45.79 -21.58
N PRO A 42 0.56 46.39 -21.70
CA PRO A 42 -0.74 45.76 -21.50
C PRO A 42 -1.49 45.48 -22.82
N THR A 43 -2.76 45.04 -22.67
CA THR A 43 -3.85 44.93 -23.68
C THR A 43 -3.83 43.60 -24.47
N SER A 44 -4.89 42.78 -24.45
CA SER A 44 -6.29 43.15 -24.69
C SER A 44 -7.32 42.48 -23.78
N SER A 45 -8.27 43.31 -23.36
CA SER A 45 -9.65 42.98 -23.03
C SER A 45 -10.37 42.26 -24.17
N VAL A 46 -11.38 41.44 -23.87
CA VAL A 46 -12.80 41.75 -24.17
C VAL A 46 -13.78 40.76 -23.48
N MET A 47 -14.70 41.36 -22.70
CA MET A 47 -16.15 41.08 -22.53
C MET A 47 -16.59 39.76 -21.84
N ALA A 48 -17.16 39.76 -20.63
CA ALA A 48 -18.49 40.24 -20.16
C ALA A 48 -19.65 39.32 -20.64
N GLU A 49 -20.10 38.36 -19.80
CA GLU A 49 -21.33 38.36 -18.96
C GLU A 49 -22.65 38.10 -19.73
N PRO A 50 -23.79 37.69 -19.12
CA PRO A 50 -24.06 36.78 -17.99
C PRO A 50 -25.30 35.87 -18.25
N SER A 51 -25.92 35.32 -17.19
CA SER A 51 -27.26 34.69 -17.11
C SER A 51 -27.39 33.23 -17.56
N ALA A 52 -28.15 32.36 -16.92
CA ALA A 52 -28.85 32.34 -15.64
C ALA A 52 -29.36 30.88 -15.49
N SER A 53 -29.26 30.31 -14.29
CA SER A 53 -30.10 29.19 -13.83
C SER A 53 -31.59 29.55 -13.97
N PRO A 54 -32.59 28.61 -13.98
CA PRO A 54 -32.64 27.39 -13.15
C PRO A 54 -33.35 26.13 -13.73
N SER A 55 -33.12 25.01 -13.02
CA SER A 55 -33.95 23.85 -12.57
C SER A 55 -35.32 23.53 -13.23
N PRO A 56 -35.98 22.35 -13.00
CA PRO A 56 -35.71 21.31 -12.00
C PRO A 56 -35.99 19.83 -12.45
N ASP A 57 -35.78 18.93 -11.47
CA ASP A 57 -36.54 17.69 -11.21
C ASP A 57 -36.49 16.54 -12.22
N ARG A 58 -35.79 15.45 -11.83
CA ARG A 58 -36.42 14.13 -11.69
C ARG A 58 -35.89 13.40 -10.47
N THR A 59 -36.73 13.43 -9.45
CA THR A 59 -37.10 12.32 -8.56
C THR A 59 -36.52 10.92 -8.91
N SER A 60 -35.75 10.38 -7.95
CA SER A 60 -35.70 8.99 -7.39
C SER A 60 -35.60 7.75 -8.30
N PRO A 61 -34.97 6.64 -7.83
CA PRO A 61 -34.77 6.30 -6.42
C PRO A 61 -33.32 6.07 -5.98
N GLU A 62 -33.10 6.42 -4.72
CA GLU A 62 -32.40 5.62 -3.72
C GLU A 62 -32.38 4.13 -4.10
N SER A 63 -31.26 3.69 -4.67
CA SER A 63 -30.85 2.30 -4.59
C SER A 63 -29.95 2.22 -3.37
N THR A 64 -30.58 2.13 -2.19
CA THR A 64 -29.97 1.51 -1.02
C THR A 64 -29.56 0.11 -1.44
N VAL A 65 -28.34 -0.02 -1.94
CA VAL A 65 -27.63 -1.29 -1.95
C VAL A 65 -26.96 -1.35 -0.58
N GLU A 66 -27.75 -1.79 0.38
CA GLU A 66 -27.23 -2.56 1.52
C GLU A 66 -26.24 -3.58 0.93
N PRO A 67 -24.95 -3.55 1.27
CA PRO A 67 -24.14 -4.74 1.11
C PRO A 67 -24.70 -5.72 2.13
N GLN A 68 -25.56 -6.62 1.65
CA GLN A 68 -25.94 -7.80 2.40
C GLN A 68 -24.65 -8.50 2.80
N ALA A 69 -24.35 -8.41 4.10
CA ALA A 69 -23.50 -9.35 4.80
C ALA A 69 -24.17 -10.73 4.71
N ALA A 70 -24.00 -11.38 3.57
CA ALA A 70 -24.17 -12.81 3.45
C ALA A 70 -22.90 -13.43 4.01
N GLU A 71 -22.89 -13.59 5.33
CA GLU A 71 -21.88 -14.36 6.05
C GLU A 71 -22.11 -15.84 5.71
N THR A 72 -21.56 -16.26 4.58
CA THR A 72 -21.38 -17.68 4.26
C THR A 72 -20.02 -18.10 4.79
N ASP A 73 -19.98 -19.22 5.50
CA ASP A 73 -18.81 -19.97 6.02
C ASP A 73 -17.80 -20.40 4.92
N GLN A 74 -17.93 -19.85 3.70
CA GLN A 74 -16.99 -20.04 2.60
C GLN A 74 -15.96 -18.91 2.63
N PRO A 75 -14.66 -19.22 2.43
CA PRO A 75 -13.64 -18.19 2.32
C PRO A 75 -14.03 -17.22 1.20
N ALA A 76 -13.93 -15.92 1.49
CA ALA A 76 -14.20 -14.86 0.52
C ALA A 76 -13.43 -15.13 -0.79
N PRO A 77 -13.98 -14.78 -1.96
CA PRO A 77 -13.26 -14.92 -3.22
C PRO A 77 -11.94 -14.16 -3.16
N GLY A 78 -10.92 -14.67 -3.84
CA GLY A 78 -9.64 -13.99 -3.91
C GLY A 78 -9.76 -12.68 -4.67
N ALA A 79 -9.04 -11.65 -4.22
CA ALA A 79 -9.13 -10.32 -4.78
C ALA A 79 -7.75 -9.72 -5.07
N TYR A 80 -7.65 -8.99 -6.18
CA TYR A 80 -6.52 -8.12 -6.49
C TYR A 80 -7.01 -6.68 -6.65
N VAL A 81 -6.56 -5.79 -5.77
CA VAL A 81 -7.06 -4.40 -5.69
C VAL A 81 -5.92 -3.43 -5.42
N ASP A 82 -6.11 -2.15 -5.76
CA ASP A 82 -5.17 -1.10 -5.35
C ASP A 82 -5.23 -0.87 -3.83
N TYR A 83 -4.07 -0.58 -3.24
CA TYR A 83 -3.98 -0.33 -1.81
C TYR A 83 -4.69 0.98 -1.43
N SER A 84 -5.63 0.86 -0.51
CA SER A 84 -6.19 1.94 0.30
C SER A 84 -6.41 1.43 1.72
N GLU A 85 -6.52 2.32 2.69
CA GLU A 85 -6.80 1.94 4.07
C GLU A 85 -8.15 1.22 4.17
N ASP A 86 -9.15 1.68 3.40
CA ASP A 86 -10.45 1.02 3.28
C ASP A 86 -10.34 -0.38 2.67
N ALA A 87 -9.56 -0.56 1.60
CA ALA A 87 -9.36 -1.88 0.99
C ALA A 87 -8.63 -2.84 1.94
N LEU A 88 -7.65 -2.34 2.72
CA LEU A 88 -6.95 -3.14 3.72
C LEU A 88 -7.91 -3.56 4.85
N ALA A 89 -8.75 -2.64 5.32
CA ALA A 89 -9.73 -2.91 6.38
C ALA A 89 -10.84 -3.88 5.92
N ALA A 90 -11.28 -3.77 4.66
CA ALA A 90 -12.27 -4.65 4.06
C ALA A 90 -11.71 -6.03 3.67
N ALA A 91 -10.38 -6.17 3.57
CA ALA A 91 -9.74 -7.42 3.20
C ALA A 91 -9.92 -8.48 4.31
N GLY A 92 -10.74 -9.48 4.01
CA GLY A 92 -10.86 -10.69 4.82
C GLY A 92 -9.77 -11.72 4.49
N GLY A 93 -9.53 -12.63 5.44
CA GLY A 93 -8.55 -13.70 5.26
C GLY A 93 -7.09 -13.21 5.23
N THR A 94 -6.26 -13.86 4.43
CA THR A 94 -4.84 -13.52 4.27
C THR A 94 -4.67 -12.28 3.40
N ARG A 95 -3.99 -11.27 3.93
CA ARG A 95 -3.71 -10.01 3.23
C ARG A 95 -2.27 -10.02 2.75
N VAL A 96 -2.05 -9.65 1.49
CA VAL A 96 -0.72 -9.60 0.89
C VAL A 96 -0.53 -8.22 0.24
N LEU A 97 0.48 -7.47 0.68
CA LEU A 97 0.89 -6.24 0.00
C LEU A 97 1.83 -6.59 -1.14
N PHE A 98 1.56 -6.10 -2.34
CA PHE A 98 2.47 -6.20 -3.49
C PHE A 98 3.02 -4.81 -3.81
N PHE A 99 4.30 -4.58 -3.50
CA PHE A 99 4.97 -3.32 -3.80
C PHE A 99 5.39 -3.26 -5.27
N HIS A 100 4.62 -2.51 -6.04
CA HIS A 100 4.66 -2.44 -7.50
C HIS A 100 5.13 -1.05 -7.95
N ALA A 101 5.89 -1.01 -9.06
CA ALA A 101 6.19 0.22 -9.78
C ALA A 101 5.94 0.01 -11.29
N PRO A 102 5.26 0.94 -11.99
CA PRO A 102 4.86 0.74 -13.38
C PRO A 102 6.05 0.68 -14.36
N TRP A 103 7.18 1.28 -14.01
CA TRP A 103 8.41 1.23 -14.80
C TRP A 103 9.20 -0.07 -14.61
N CYS A 104 8.86 -0.87 -13.60
CA CYS A 104 9.57 -2.10 -13.26
C CYS A 104 9.04 -3.27 -14.11
N PRO A 105 9.88 -3.91 -14.95
CA PRO A 105 9.43 -4.97 -15.85
C PRO A 105 8.97 -6.23 -15.09
N GLN A 106 9.67 -6.60 -14.02
CA GLN A 106 9.28 -7.75 -13.18
C GLN A 106 7.95 -7.51 -12.47
N CYS A 107 7.69 -6.27 -12.07
CA CYS A 107 6.43 -5.88 -11.44
C CYS A 107 5.25 -6.05 -12.40
N ARG A 108 5.39 -5.59 -13.65
CA ARG A 108 4.37 -5.79 -14.68
C ARG A 108 4.16 -7.25 -15.05
N ALA A 109 5.24 -8.06 -15.04
CA ALA A 109 5.15 -9.49 -15.27
C ALA A 109 4.36 -10.18 -14.15
N LEU A 110 4.66 -9.88 -12.89
CA LEU A 110 3.94 -10.39 -11.73
C LEU A 110 2.48 -9.95 -11.71
N GLU A 111 2.19 -8.67 -12.00
CA GLU A 111 0.81 -8.18 -12.10
C GLU A 111 0.03 -8.92 -13.20
N SER A 112 0.65 -9.14 -14.37
CA SER A 112 0.01 -9.88 -15.47
C SER A 112 -0.29 -11.33 -15.08
N ASP A 113 0.63 -11.97 -14.35
CA ASP A 113 0.43 -13.33 -13.84
C ASP A 113 -0.68 -13.39 -12.78
N ILE A 114 -0.71 -12.45 -11.83
CA ILE A 114 -1.79 -12.34 -10.82
C ILE A 114 -3.16 -12.24 -11.51
N LEU A 115 -3.28 -11.37 -12.51
CA LEU A 115 -4.53 -11.16 -13.25
C LEU A 115 -4.93 -12.39 -14.09
N ALA A 116 -3.94 -13.12 -14.63
CA ALA A 116 -4.19 -14.30 -15.47
C ALA A 116 -4.51 -15.56 -14.65
N ALA A 117 -3.78 -15.81 -13.57
CA ALA A 117 -3.97 -16.96 -12.69
C ALA A 117 -5.20 -16.77 -11.77
N GLY A 118 -5.50 -15.52 -11.41
CA GLY A 118 -6.49 -15.20 -10.40
C GLY A 118 -5.94 -15.39 -8.99
N VAL A 119 -6.45 -14.59 -8.05
CA VAL A 119 -6.07 -14.69 -6.65
C VAL A 119 -6.85 -15.84 -5.98
N PRO A 120 -6.19 -16.71 -5.19
CA PRO A 120 -6.86 -17.79 -4.47
C PRO A 120 -7.93 -17.27 -3.49
N ALA A 121 -8.97 -18.07 -3.26
CA ALA A 121 -9.98 -17.76 -2.24
C ALA A 121 -9.33 -17.59 -0.85
N GLY A 122 -9.82 -16.61 -0.09
CA GLY A 122 -9.29 -16.25 1.22
C GLY A 122 -7.99 -15.44 1.17
N VAL A 123 -7.50 -15.05 -0.01
CA VAL A 123 -6.34 -14.18 -0.18
C VAL A 123 -6.75 -12.86 -0.84
N THR A 124 -6.33 -11.75 -0.26
CA THR A 124 -6.45 -10.43 -0.88
C THR A 124 -5.05 -9.87 -1.15
N VAL A 125 -4.73 -9.61 -2.41
CA VAL A 125 -3.48 -8.98 -2.82
C VAL A 125 -3.75 -7.49 -3.07
N LEU A 126 -3.10 -6.62 -2.29
CA LEU A 126 -3.19 -5.17 -2.41
C LEU A 126 -1.97 -4.61 -3.14
N LYS A 127 -2.17 -4.00 -4.31
CA LYS A 127 -1.12 -3.32 -5.06
C LYS A 127 -0.74 -2.01 -4.37
N VAL A 128 0.47 -1.94 -3.85
CA VAL A 128 1.05 -0.77 -3.20
C VAL A 128 2.00 -0.10 -4.17
N ASP A 129 1.81 1.19 -4.44
CA ASP A 129 2.76 1.96 -5.25
C ASP A 129 4.08 2.17 -4.51
N TYR A 130 5.17 1.62 -5.07
CA TYR A 130 6.50 1.62 -4.42
C TYR A 130 7.12 3.02 -4.30
N ASP A 131 6.82 3.92 -5.25
CA ASP A 131 7.49 5.23 -5.30
C ASP A 131 6.86 6.23 -4.33
N SER A 132 5.53 6.23 -4.22
CA SER A 132 4.75 7.15 -3.38
C SER A 132 4.54 6.65 -1.96
N ARG A 133 4.40 5.33 -1.72
CA ARG A 133 4.17 4.75 -0.38
C ARG A 133 5.46 4.46 0.38
N GLN A 134 6.25 5.50 0.60
CA GLN A 134 7.52 5.40 1.32
C GLN A 134 7.34 5.05 2.80
N ASP A 135 6.22 5.45 3.39
CA ASP A 135 5.75 5.10 4.72
C ASP A 135 5.60 3.58 4.88
N LEU A 136 4.84 2.94 4.00
CA LEU A 136 4.61 1.49 4.05
C LEU A 136 5.90 0.71 3.77
N ARG A 137 6.74 1.21 2.86
CA ARG A 137 8.06 0.61 2.62
C ARG A 137 8.93 0.60 3.86
N GLN A 138 8.95 1.70 4.61
CA GLN A 138 9.70 1.79 5.86
C GLN A 138 9.09 0.88 6.92
N GLN A 139 7.77 0.88 7.06
CA GLN A 139 7.03 0.06 8.02
C GLN A 139 7.31 -1.45 7.84
N TYR A 140 7.28 -1.94 6.59
CA TYR A 140 7.44 -3.36 6.28
C TYR A 140 8.86 -3.73 5.82
N GLY A 141 9.82 -2.82 5.90
CA GLY A 141 11.22 -3.08 5.53
C GLY A 141 11.46 -3.36 4.04
N VAL A 142 10.61 -2.84 3.16
CA VAL A 142 10.67 -3.11 1.71
C VAL A 142 11.68 -2.20 1.01
N ARG A 143 12.72 -2.83 0.45
CA ARG A 143 13.87 -2.15 -0.18
C ARG A 143 13.92 -2.25 -1.70
N ILE A 144 13.10 -3.13 -2.28
CA ILE A 144 13.08 -3.43 -3.71
C ILE A 144 11.61 -3.55 -4.15
N GLN A 145 11.33 -3.16 -5.38
CA GLN A 145 10.06 -3.40 -6.06
C GLN A 145 9.88 -4.91 -6.27
N THR A 146 8.68 -5.39 -6.59
CA THR A 146 8.42 -6.84 -6.71
C THR A 146 8.52 -7.58 -5.38
N THR A 147 8.51 -6.85 -4.26
CA THR A 147 8.40 -7.43 -2.93
C THR A 147 6.93 -7.62 -2.59
N VAL A 148 6.60 -8.81 -2.09
CA VAL A 148 5.31 -9.12 -1.48
C VAL A 148 5.48 -9.27 0.03
N VAL A 149 4.48 -8.84 0.80
CA VAL A 149 4.48 -8.93 2.26
C VAL A 149 3.14 -9.52 2.72
N ALA A 150 3.16 -10.63 3.43
CA ALA A 150 1.98 -11.18 4.09
C ALA A 150 1.71 -10.41 5.39
N LEU A 151 0.45 -10.10 5.66
CA LEU A 151 0.01 -9.45 6.88
C LEU A 151 -0.87 -10.37 7.73
N ASP A 152 -0.83 -10.17 9.04
CA ASP A 152 -1.81 -10.73 9.97
C ASP A 152 -3.12 -9.89 10.03
N GLU A 153 -4.04 -10.30 10.90
CA GLU A 153 -5.32 -9.63 11.11
C GLU A 153 -5.17 -8.21 11.69
N GLU A 154 -4.06 -7.95 12.39
CA GLU A 154 -3.70 -6.67 13.02
C GLU A 154 -2.98 -5.73 12.05
N GLY A 155 -2.56 -6.23 10.88
CA GLY A 155 -1.84 -5.47 9.86
C GLY A 155 -0.32 -5.49 10.01
N ASN A 156 0.23 -6.34 10.88
CA ASN A 156 1.68 -6.52 11.00
C ASN A 156 2.20 -7.46 9.91
N GLY A 157 3.41 -7.21 9.42
CA GLY A 157 4.07 -8.07 8.44
C GLY A 157 4.55 -9.38 9.07
N THR A 158 4.09 -10.51 8.54
CA THR A 158 4.44 -11.85 9.03
C THR A 158 5.52 -12.52 8.19
N ALA A 159 5.57 -12.24 6.89
CA ALA A 159 6.58 -12.72 5.96
C ALA A 159 6.76 -11.71 4.82
N ALA A 160 7.96 -11.68 4.22
CA ALA A 160 8.25 -10.89 3.03
C ALA A 160 9.06 -11.73 2.04
N PHE A 161 8.74 -11.60 0.75
CA PHE A 161 9.41 -12.32 -0.32
C PHE A 161 9.60 -11.42 -1.54
N VAL A 162 10.75 -11.53 -2.22
CA VAL A 162 11.05 -10.77 -3.43
C VAL A 162 10.88 -11.68 -4.64
N ALA A 163 9.78 -11.51 -5.37
CA ALA A 163 9.44 -12.33 -6.54
C ALA A 163 10.12 -11.80 -7.82
N TYR A 164 11.43 -11.51 -7.75
CA TYR A 164 12.17 -10.90 -8.86
C TYR A 164 12.62 -11.92 -9.90
N ASP A 165 13.19 -13.05 -9.48
CA ASP A 165 13.68 -14.09 -10.39
C ASP A 165 12.54 -14.91 -11.02
N GLU A 166 11.44 -15.06 -10.29
CA GLU A 166 10.24 -15.76 -10.74
C GLU A 166 9.00 -14.90 -10.41
N PRO A 167 8.62 -13.96 -11.30
CA PRO A 167 7.53 -13.00 -11.07
C PRO A 167 6.16 -13.67 -11.30
N THR A 168 5.85 -14.70 -10.50
CA THR A 168 4.56 -15.39 -10.52
C THR A 168 3.88 -15.29 -9.15
N LEU A 169 2.55 -15.29 -9.13
CA LEU A 169 1.77 -15.33 -7.91
C LEU A 169 2.06 -16.60 -7.11
N ALA A 170 2.23 -17.73 -7.79
CA ALA A 170 2.56 -19.01 -7.14
C ALA A 170 3.90 -18.95 -6.38
N ALA A 171 4.95 -18.41 -7.00
CA ALA A 171 6.25 -18.22 -6.35
C ALA A 171 6.15 -17.23 -5.19
N ALA A 172 5.44 -16.12 -5.40
CA ALA A 172 5.21 -15.11 -4.37
C ALA A 172 4.52 -15.68 -3.13
N LEU A 173 3.43 -16.44 -3.30
CA LEU A 173 2.72 -17.08 -2.19
C LEU A 173 3.55 -18.18 -1.53
N SER A 174 4.24 -18.99 -2.32
CA SER A 174 5.13 -20.04 -1.79
C SER A 174 6.26 -19.45 -0.95
N GLY A 175 6.87 -18.35 -1.42
CA GLY A 175 7.91 -17.62 -0.71
C GLY A 175 7.43 -16.96 0.60
N LEU A 176 6.14 -16.66 0.70
CA LEU A 176 5.48 -16.20 1.93
C LEU A 176 5.06 -17.35 2.86
N GLY A 177 5.26 -18.62 2.47
CA GLY A 177 4.78 -19.78 3.20
C GLY A 177 3.26 -20.01 3.09
N LEU A 178 2.63 -19.41 2.08
CA LEU A 178 1.18 -19.49 1.79
C LEU A 178 0.86 -20.47 0.65
N GLY A 179 1.88 -21.09 0.05
CA GLY A 179 1.72 -22.12 -0.99
C GLY A 179 1.42 -23.48 -0.37
N GLY A 180 0.27 -24.06 -0.73
CA GLY A 180 -0.17 -25.42 -0.35
C GLY A 180 -0.09 -26.39 -1.52
#